data_AF-A0A7X3MIW5-F1
#
_entry.id   AF-A0A7X3MIW5-F1
#
_cell.length_a   1.000
_cell.length_b   1.000
_cell.length_c   1.000
_cell.angle_alpha   90.00
_cell.angle_beta   90.00
_cell.angle_gamma   90.00
#
_symmetry.space_group_name_H-M   'P 1'
#
loop_
_entity.id
_entity.type
_entity.pdbx_description
1 polymer ?
#
loop_
_entity_poly.entity_id
_entity_poly.type
_entity_poly.pdbx_seq_one_letter_code
_entity_poly.pdbx_strand_id
1 'polypeptide(L)' 'MGIITFTCPKCGTTRHITPNTGFACTGCKTKYSIGPNGEIRNARAPKK' A
#
# COMPACT_ATOMS: atom_id res chain seq x y z
N MET A 1 -15.96 -8.14 3.85
CA MET A 1 -14.66 -7.84 3.20
C MET A 1 -14.60 -6.34 2.96
N GLY A 2 -13.87 -5.60 3.80
CA GLY A 2 -13.69 -4.15 3.60
C GLY A 2 -12.59 -3.91 2.58
N ILE A 3 -12.86 -3.12 1.54
CA ILE A 3 -11.85 -2.66 0.59
C ILE A 3 -11.36 -1.31 1.10
N ILE A 4 -10.05 -1.11 1.17
CA ILE A 4 -9.48 0.21 1.49
C ILE A 4 -8.99 0.88 0.22
N THR A 5 -9.21 2.19 0.15
CA THR A 5 -8.66 3.03 -0.92
C THR A 5 -7.28 3.49 -0.51
N PHE A 6 -6.27 3.08 -1.27
CA PHE A 6 -4.90 3.49 -1.08
C PHE A 6 -4.47 4.44 -2.20
N THR A 7 -3.96 5.61 -1.83
CA THR A 7 -3.30 6.52 -2.76
C THR A 7 -1.79 6.46 -2.54
N CYS A 8 -1.05 6.16 -3.60
CA CYS A 8 0.38 6.03 -3.52
C CYS A 8 1.05 7.39 -3.27
N PRO A 9 1.78 7.57 -2.16
CA PRO A 9 2.43 8.86 -1.87
C PRO A 9 3.57 9.20 -2.82
N LYS A 10 4.10 8.20 -3.57
CA LYS A 10 5.19 8.41 -4.53
C LYS A 10 4.73 8.91 -5.89
N CYS A 11 3.59 8.44 -6.38
CA CYS A 11 3.16 8.67 -7.76
C CYS A 11 1.69 9.08 -7.90
N GLY A 12 0.98 9.25 -6.78
CA GLY A 12 -0.44 9.65 -6.78
C GLY A 12 -1.42 8.58 -7.27
N THR A 13 -0.94 7.40 -7.66
CA THR A 13 -1.81 6.32 -8.15
C THR A 13 -2.73 5.82 -7.03
N THR A 14 -4.04 5.92 -7.25
CA THR A 14 -5.06 5.41 -6.33
C THR A 14 -5.49 4.01 -6.73
N ARG A 15 -5.60 3.10 -5.76
CA ARG A 15 -6.04 1.72 -5.97
C ARG A 15 -6.82 1.19 -4.78
N HIS A 16 -7.75 0.30 -5.09
CA HIS A 16 -8.52 -0.46 -4.12
C HIS A 16 -7.76 -1.73 -3.76
N ILE A 17 -7.55 -1.95 -2.47
CA ILE A 17 -6.77 -3.08 -1.95
C ILE A 17 -7.49 -3.69 -0.75
N THR A 18 -7.32 -4.99 -0.58
CA THR A 18 -7.85 -5.71 0.58
C THR A 18 -6.88 -5.52 1.74
N PRO A 19 -7.34 -5.09 2.94
CA PRO A 19 -6.52 -5.05 4.13
C PRO A 19 -5.96 -6.45 4.44
N ASN A 20 -4.83 -6.50 5.15
CA ASN A 20 -4.13 -7.75 5.46
C ASN A 20 -3.53 -8.46 4.22
N THR A 21 -3.19 -7.72 3.17
CA THR A 21 -2.48 -8.25 1.99
C THR A 21 -1.41 -7.26 1.53
N GLY A 22 -0.25 -7.77 1.11
CA GLY A 22 0.79 -6.97 0.48
C GLY A 22 0.47 -6.73 -0.99
N PHE A 23 0.66 -5.50 -1.49
CA PHE A 23 0.43 -5.17 -2.89
C PHE A 23 1.55 -4.29 -3.45
N ALA A 24 1.82 -4.41 -4.74
CA ALA A 24 2.71 -3.49 -5.45
C ALA A 24 1.87 -2.39 -6.09
N CYS A 25 2.24 -1.12 -5.89
CA CYS A 25 1.68 0.01 -6.62
C CYS A 25 2.00 -0.16 -8.12
N THR A 26 0.99 -0.07 -8.98
CA THR A 26 1.15 -0.25 -10.44
C THR A 26 1.89 0.92 -11.09
N GLY A 27 1.79 2.13 -10.54
CA GLY A 27 2.48 3.31 -11.07
C GLY A 27 3.99 3.28 -10.82
N CYS A 28 4.41 3.24 -9.55
CA CYS A 28 5.83 3.32 -9.18
C CYS A 28 6.48 1.96 -8.85
N LYS A 29 5.76 0.84 -9.03
CA LYS A 29 6.19 -0.52 -8.67
C LYS A 29 6.64 -0.69 -7.21
N THR A 30 6.32 0.27 -6.33
CA THR A 30 6.69 0.21 -4.91
C THR A 30 5.76 -0.75 -4.18
N LYS A 31 6.32 -1.65 -3.38
CA LYS A 31 5.57 -2.61 -2.57
C LYS A 31 5.12 -1.95 -1.27
N TYR A 32 3.86 -2.15 -0.92
CA TYR A 32 3.24 -1.70 0.31
C TYR A 32 2.60 -2.91 0.99
N SER A 33 2.63 -2.91 2.30
CA SER A 33 1.98 -3.92 3.13
C SER A 33 0.95 -3.23 4.00
N ILE A 34 -0.24 -3.81 4.09
CA ILE A 34 -1.32 -3.28 4.93
C ILE A 34 -1.45 -4.19 6.14
N GLY A 35 -1.37 -3.62 7.33
CA GLY A 35 -1.64 -4.33 8.56
C GLY A 35 -3.11 -4.74 8.70
N PRO A 36 -3.42 -5.64 9.65
CA PRO A 36 -4.80 -6.05 9.94
C PRO A 36 -5.70 -4.89 10.37
N ASN A 37 -5.11 -3.80 10.89
CA ASN A 37 -5.81 -2.59 11.32
C ASN A 37 -5.95 -1.52 10.22
N GLY A 38 -5.59 -1.83 8.96
CA GLY A 38 -5.57 -0.84 7.87
C GLY A 38 -4.32 0.05 7.84
N GLU A 39 -3.31 -0.23 8.68
CA GLU A 39 -2.05 0.50 8.69
C GLU A 39 -1.24 0.23 7.41
N ILE A 40 -1.03 1.25 6.59
CA ILE A 40 -0.27 1.12 5.36
C ILE A 40 1.22 1.39 5.64
N ARG A 41 2.06 0.37 5.48
CA ARG A 41 3.51 0.47 5.61
C ARG A 41 4.17 0.28 4.25
N ASN A 42 5.08 1.17 3.89
CA ASN A 42 5.91 0.99 2.71
C ASN A 42 6.90 -0.15 2.98
N ALA A 43 6.81 -1.25 2.22
CA ALA A 43 7.71 -2.39 2.38
C ALA A 43 9.15 -2.06 1.95
N ARG A 44 9.36 -0.91 1.29
CA ARG A 44 10.66 -0.34 0.92
C ARG A 44 10.88 1.00 1.62
N ALA A 45 10.84 1.01 2.94
CA ALA A 45 11.53 2.03 3.71
C ALA A 45 12.60 1.32 4.56
N PRO A 46 13.84 1.12 4.05
CA PRO A 46 14.94 0.94 4.96
C PRO A 46 14.99 2.20 5.83
N LYS A 47 14.78 2.04 7.15
CA LYS A 47 15.16 3.07 8.11
C LYS A 47 16.64 3.37 7.85
N LYS A 48 16.93 4.60 7.46
CA LYS A 48 18.30 5.12 7.50
C LYS A 48 18.65 5.43 8.94
#